data_AF-A0A2D5GTJ7-F1
#
_entry.id   AF-A0A2D5GTJ7-F1
#
_cell.length_a   1.000
_cell.length_b   1.000
_cell.length_c   1.000
_cell.angle_alpha   90.00
_cell.angle_beta   90.00
_cell.angle_gamma   90.00
#
_symmetry.space_group_name_H-M   'P 1'
#
loop_
_entity.id
_entity.type
_entity.pdbx_description
1 polymer ?
#
loop_
_entity_poly.entity_id
_entity_poly.type
_entity_poly.pdbx_seq_one_letter_code
_entity_poly.pdbx_strand_id
1 'polypeptide(L)'
;PRFAEENRKANLALIDLLNRIAERKQATPAQVALAWILVQKPWIVPIPGTTNQQRLKENIAAADIELSAGDLAEIDSALSEIDVLGERYPEAAMKMINR
;
A
#
# COMPACT_ATOMS: atom_id res chain seq x y z
N PRO A 1 2.43 -14.23 -10.47
CA PRO A 1 2.68 -12.81 -10.09
C PRO A 1 1.45 -12.21 -9.39
N ARG A 2 1.64 -11.21 -8.52
CA ARG A 2 0.57 -10.66 -7.65
C ARG A 2 -0.69 -10.16 -8.38
N PHE A 3 -0.54 -9.77 -9.65
CA PHE A 3 -1.62 -9.23 -10.47
C PHE A 3 -2.31 -10.26 -11.39
N ALA A 4 -1.97 -11.55 -11.28
CA ALA A 4 -2.74 -12.61 -11.92
C ALA A 4 -4.19 -12.58 -11.39
N GLU A 5 -5.17 -13.01 -12.20
CA GLU A 5 -6.60 -12.85 -11.87
C GLU A 5 -6.97 -13.50 -10.52
N GLU A 6 -6.48 -14.71 -10.26
CA GLU A 6 -6.71 -15.44 -9.01
C GLU A 6 -6.08 -14.73 -7.81
N ASN A 7 -4.84 -14.25 -7.96
CA ASN A 7 -4.12 -13.52 -6.91
C ASN A 7 -4.71 -12.14 -6.64
N ARG A 8 -5.26 -11.47 -7.67
CA ARG A 8 -5.97 -10.20 -7.48
C ARG A 8 -7.18 -10.40 -6.58
N LYS A 9 -7.97 -11.46 -6.80
CA LYS A 9 -9.13 -11.77 -5.96
C LYS A 9 -8.74 -11.99 -4.50
N ALA A 10 -7.64 -12.71 -4.23
CA ALA A 10 -7.13 -12.89 -2.88
C ALA A 10 -6.65 -11.56 -2.24
N ASN A 11 -6.02 -10.69 -3.02
CA ASN A 11 -5.51 -9.40 -2.56
C ASN A 11 -6.58 -8.29 -2.46
N LEU A 12 -7.81 -8.51 -2.95
CA LEU A 12 -8.90 -7.52 -2.91
C LEU A 12 -9.27 -7.12 -1.48
N ALA A 13 -9.27 -8.07 -0.53
CA ALA A 13 -9.63 -7.81 0.86
C ALA A 13 -8.76 -6.69 1.50
N LEU A 14 -7.47 -6.66 1.17
CA LEU A 14 -6.55 -5.61 1.63
C LEU A 14 -6.91 -4.26 1.00
N ILE A 15 -7.24 -4.25 -0.30
CA ILE A 15 -7.62 -3.03 -1.02
C ILE A 15 -8.93 -2.47 -0.45
N ASP A 16 -9.92 -3.33 -0.17
CA ASP A 16 -11.21 -2.95 0.40
C ASP A 16 -11.06 -2.39 1.82
N LEU A 17 -10.13 -2.91 2.61
CA LEU A 17 -9.77 -2.31 3.88
C LEU A 17 -9.19 -0.89 3.71
N LEU A 18 -8.20 -0.73 2.83
CA LEU A 18 -7.60 0.58 2.57
C LEU A 18 -8.62 1.58 2.04
N ASN A 19 -9.58 1.15 1.21
CA ASN A 19 -10.69 1.99 0.75
C ASN A 19 -11.56 2.49 1.93
N ARG A 20 -11.94 1.61 2.86
CA ARG A 20 -12.74 1.99 4.03
C ARG A 20 -12.00 3.01 4.92
N ILE A 21 -10.71 2.79 5.16
CA ILE A 21 -9.88 3.74 5.92
C ILE A 21 -9.77 5.07 5.17
N ALA A 22 -9.56 5.03 3.85
CA ALA A 22 -9.45 6.21 3.00
C ALA A 22 -10.73 7.05 3.03
N GLU A 23 -11.90 6.43 2.98
CA GLU A 23 -13.19 7.11 3.14
C GLU A 23 -13.31 7.81 4.50
N ARG A 24 -12.96 7.13 5.61
CA ARG A 24 -12.96 7.74 6.96
C ARG A 24 -12.02 8.94 7.06
N LYS A 25 -10.89 8.89 6.35
CA LYS A 25 -9.83 9.92 6.38
C LYS A 25 -9.99 10.97 5.28
N GLN A 26 -11.03 10.89 4.44
CA GLN A 26 -11.22 11.74 3.26
C GLN A 26 -9.97 11.79 2.37
N ALA A 27 -9.31 10.64 2.25
CA ALA A 27 -8.07 10.45 1.52
C ALA A 27 -8.27 9.43 0.39
N THR A 28 -7.23 9.21 -0.42
CA THR A 28 -7.19 8.09 -1.35
C THR A 28 -6.52 6.85 -0.71
N PRO A 29 -6.78 5.64 -1.21
CA PRO A 29 -6.11 4.43 -0.74
C PRO A 29 -4.59 4.49 -0.88
N ALA A 30 -4.09 5.17 -1.92
CA ALA A 30 -2.67 5.37 -2.13
C ALA A 30 -2.06 6.27 -1.04
N GLN A 31 -2.78 7.31 -0.63
CA GLN A 31 -2.33 8.17 0.47
C GLN A 31 -2.33 7.43 1.81
N VAL A 32 -3.37 6.64 2.10
CA VAL A 32 -3.40 5.80 3.31
C VAL A 32 -2.23 4.82 3.35
N ALA A 33 -1.90 4.18 2.22
CA ALA A 33 -0.75 3.29 2.14
C ALA A 33 0.58 4.02 2.40
N LEU A 34 0.76 5.23 1.84
CA LEU A 34 1.96 6.04 2.09
C LEU A 34 2.04 6.53 3.55
N ALA A 35 0.92 6.96 4.13
CA ALA A 35 0.83 7.38 5.53
C ALA A 35 1.17 6.22 6.49
N TRP A 36 0.70 5.01 6.18
CA TRP A 36 1.03 3.81 6.94
C TRP A 36 2.53 3.52 6.92
N ILE A 37 3.19 3.64 5.76
CA ILE A 37 4.65 3.46 5.62
C ILE A 37 5.41 4.49 6.47
N LEU A 38 5.00 5.76 6.41
CA LEU A 38 5.63 6.86 7.14
C LEU A 38 5.61 6.66 8.67
N VAL A 39 4.54 6.06 9.20
CA VAL A 39 4.40 5.87 10.66
C VAL A 39 5.17 4.65 11.20
N GLN A 40 5.61 3.73 10.34
CA GLN A 40 6.25 2.48 10.78
C GLN A 40 7.52 2.73 11.62
N LYS A 41 8.35 3.69 11.18
CA LYS A 41 9.56 4.13 11.89
C LYS A 41 9.88 5.57 11.51
N PRO A 42 10.45 6.37 12.44
CA PRO A 42 10.72 7.79 12.19
C PRO A 42 11.78 8.05 11.10
N TRP A 43 12.55 7.06 10.70
CA TRP A 43 13.58 7.16 9.65
C TRP A 43 13.14 6.61 8.29
N ILE A 44 11.89 6.21 8.12
CA ILE A 44 11.38 5.73 6.84
C ILE A 44 10.97 6.92 5.97
N VAL A 45 11.58 7.04 4.80
CA VAL A 45 11.27 8.08 3.80
C VAL A 45 10.85 7.39 2.49
N PRO A 46 9.55 7.33 2.17
CA PRO A 46 9.09 6.77 0.91
C PRO A 46 9.49 7.67 -0.26
N ILE A 47 9.88 7.05 -1.37
CA ILE A 47 10.25 7.73 -2.63
C ILE A 47 9.28 7.35 -3.75
N PRO A 48 7.99 7.78 -3.66
CA PRO A 48 6.99 7.40 -4.65
C PRO A 48 7.25 8.10 -5.99
N GLY A 49 7.49 7.31 -7.04
CA GLY A 49 7.64 7.81 -8.40
C GLY A 49 6.30 8.03 -9.10
N THR A 50 6.17 9.12 -9.85
CA THR A 50 5.01 9.38 -10.72
C THR A 50 5.40 10.31 -11.87
N THR A 51 4.76 10.15 -13.03
CA THR A 51 4.84 11.10 -14.17
C THR A 51 3.67 12.08 -14.20
N ASN A 52 2.66 11.88 -13.34
CA ASN A 52 1.43 12.68 -13.30
C ASN A 52 1.47 13.70 -12.14
N GLN A 53 1.27 14.98 -12.46
CA GLN A 53 1.28 16.08 -11.49
C GLN A 53 0.21 15.96 -10.41
N GLN A 54 -0.99 15.46 -10.74
CA GLN A 54 -2.05 15.26 -9.76
C GLN A 54 -1.66 14.19 -8.75
N ARG A 55 -1.02 13.10 -9.21
CA ARG A 55 -0.50 12.04 -8.33
C ARG A 55 0.66 12.52 -7.47
N LEU A 56 1.47 13.45 -7.98
CA LEU A 56 2.52 14.07 -7.17
C LEU A 56 1.91 14.82 -5.98
N LYS A 57 0.89 15.65 -6.22
CA LYS A 57 0.19 16.38 -5.15
C LYS A 57 -0.45 15.43 -4.14
N GLU A 58 -1.09 14.38 -4.62
CA GLU A 58 -1.69 13.33 -3.79
C GLU A 58 -0.64 12.64 -2.91
N ASN A 59 0.48 12.22 -3.48
CA ASN A 59 1.57 11.58 -2.75
C ASN A 59 2.17 12.47 -1.66
N ILE A 60 2.32 13.77 -1.93
CA ILE A 60 2.83 14.74 -0.95
C ILE A 60 1.83 14.88 0.20
N ALA A 61 0.54 15.05 -0.10
CA ALA A 61 -0.52 15.20 0.89
C ALA A 61 -0.71 13.95 1.78
N ALA A 62 -0.15 12.79 1.41
CA ALA A 62 -0.16 11.61 2.27
C ALA A 62 0.61 11.80 3.58
N ALA A 63 1.60 12.70 3.61
CA ALA A 63 2.37 13.01 4.82
C ALA A 63 1.55 13.71 5.90
N ASP A 64 0.43 14.35 5.51
CA ASP A 64 -0.47 15.07 6.42
C ASP A 64 -1.58 14.16 6.98
N ILE A 65 -1.63 12.88 6.57
CA ILE A 65 -2.65 11.94 7.05
C ILE A 65 -2.21 11.31 8.37
N GLU A 66 -2.99 11.57 9.42
CA GLU A 66 -2.84 10.92 10.71
C GLU A 66 -3.67 9.64 10.78
N LEU A 67 -2.99 8.50 10.87
CA LEU A 67 -3.62 7.21 11.17
C LEU A 67 -3.73 7.03 12.69
N SER A 68 -4.93 6.71 13.16
CA SER A 68 -5.15 6.43 14.58
C SER A 68 -4.58 5.07 14.96
N ALA A 69 -4.37 4.81 16.26
CA ALA A 69 -3.98 3.49 16.74
C ALA A 69 -4.96 2.39 16.29
N GLY A 70 -6.26 2.71 16.19
CA GLY A 70 -7.27 1.78 15.66
C GLY A 70 -7.08 1.49 14.17
N ASP A 71 -6.80 2.50 13.35
CA ASP A 71 -6.53 2.31 11.92
C ASP A 71 -5.29 1.42 11.72
N LEU A 72 -4.24 1.63 12.52
CA LEU A 72 -3.00 0.85 12.44
C LEU A 72 -3.21 -0.59 12.87
N ALA A 73 -3.98 -0.83 13.94
CA ALA A 73 -4.32 -2.18 14.38
C ALA A 73 -5.18 -2.92 13.35
N GLU A 74 -6.11 -2.23 12.68
CA GLU A 74 -6.95 -2.80 11.62
C GLU A 74 -6.09 -3.23 10.42
N ILE A 75 -5.13 -2.40 10.01
CA ILE A 75 -4.19 -2.72 8.93
C ILE A 75 -3.27 -3.89 9.32
N ASP A 76 -2.74 -3.91 10.54
CA ASP A 76 -1.83 -4.96 11.02
C ASP A 76 -2.53 -6.32 11.10
N SER A 77 -3.75 -6.36 11.66
CA SER A 77 -4.58 -7.58 11.68
C SER A 77 -4.82 -8.11 10.27
N ALA A 78 -5.19 -7.24 9.34
CA ALA A 78 -5.42 -7.66 7.96
C ALA A 78 -4.15 -8.14 7.27
N LEU A 79 -3.00 -7.50 7.47
CA LEU A 79 -1.72 -7.97 6.93
C LEU A 79 -1.26 -9.29 7.55
N SER A 80 -1.67 -9.59 8.79
CA SER A 80 -1.39 -10.86 9.47
C SER A 80 -2.21 -12.02 8.91
N GLU A 81 -3.45 -11.73 8.50
CA GLU A 81 -4.42 -12.72 8.03
C GLU A 81 -4.38 -12.92 6.50
N ILE A 82 -3.95 -11.92 5.74
CA ILE A 82 -3.94 -11.95 4.28
C ILE A 82 -2.60 -12.48 3.78
N ASP A 83 -2.60 -13.72 3.29
CA ASP A 83 -1.47 -14.24 2.53
C ASP A 83 -1.42 -13.56 1.15
N VAL A 84 -0.42 -12.70 0.94
CA VAL A 84 -0.28 -11.94 -0.32
C VAL A 84 0.16 -12.89 -1.42
N LEU A 85 -0.82 -13.41 -2.17
CA LEU A 85 -0.56 -14.42 -3.19
C LEU A 85 0.19 -13.85 -4.40
N GLY A 86 1.21 -14.59 -4.80
CA GLY A 86 2.02 -14.33 -5.98
C GLY A 86 3.31 -13.55 -5.72
N GLU A 87 4.33 -13.91 -6.48
CA GLU A 87 5.61 -13.21 -6.48
C GLU A 87 5.50 -11.76 -6.95
N ARG A 88 6.36 -10.89 -6.42
CA ARG A 88 6.46 -9.47 -6.81
C ARG A 88 6.77 -9.33 -8.31
N TYR A 89 7.63 -10.18 -8.84
CA TYR A 89 7.99 -10.20 -10.26
C TYR A 89 7.68 -11.57 -10.88
N PRO A 90 7.38 -11.64 -12.19
CA PRO A 90 7.36 -12.91 -12.92
C PRO A 90 8.70 -13.64 -12.80
N GLU A 91 8.69 -14.97 -12.88
CA GLU A 91 9.88 -15.80 -12.65
C GLU A 91 11.07 -15.43 -13.55
N ALA A 92 10.81 -15.12 -14.82
CA ALA A 92 11.83 -14.68 -15.76
C ALA A 92 12.51 -13.37 -15.33
N ALA A 93 11.74 -12.42 -14.78
CA ALA A 93 12.27 -11.15 -14.28
C ALA A 93 13.00 -11.34 -12.94
N MET A 94 12.53 -12.23 -12.06
CA MET A 94 13.26 -12.60 -10.83
C MET A 94 14.67 -13.12 -11.13
N LYS A 95 14.84 -13.95 -12.17
CA LYS A 95 16.15 -14.50 -12.59
C LYS A 95 17.15 -13.45 -13.10
N MET A 96 16.70 -12.21 -13.35
CA MET A 96 17.54 -11.10 -13.81
C MET A 96 17.95 -10.14 -12.68
N ILE A 97 17.38 -10.27 -11.48
CA ILE A 97 17.71 -9.41 -10.34
C ILE A 97 19.10 -9.78 -9.81
N ASN A 98 19.97 -8.77 -9.60
CA ASN A 98 21.34 -8.94 -9.10
C ASN A 98 22.25 -9.84 -9.94
N ARG A 99 21.92 -10.00 -11.22
CA ARG A 99 22.79 -10.64 -12.21
C ARG A 99 23.78 -9.62 -12.76
#